data_AF-A0A9E3FCY6-F1
#
_entry.id   AF-A0A9E3FCY6-F1
#
_cell.length_a   1.000
_cell.length_b   1.000
_cell.length_c   1.000
_cell.angle_alpha   90.00
_cell.angle_beta   90.00
_cell.angle_gamma   90.00
#
_symmetry.space_group_name_H-M   'P 1'
#
loop_
_entity.id
_entity.type
_entity.pdbx_description
1 polymer ?
#
loop_
_entity_poly.entity_id
_entity_poly.type
_entity_poly.pdbx_seq_one_letter_code
_entity_poly.pdbx_strand_id
1 'polypeptide(L)'
;MKDSPRTARWRFAPPLLLLAVGLLVLGAEVTAYRRHLRQLARAASTGPQTIPQMLKLIGDHLDPRAVLYLNDERAALLEAQLKAPNAGMSPIDHVKIESRYADELLKAGKTEQALQEFHLVEQQIQAHAPPALWRQARLYLLTQEAIGYLRLGEQQNCCASNNAYSCLLPIAVPGVHTKQFGSRSAIRCLTTVLRAQPDDLQARWLLNIAYMTVGEYPKGVPPQWLIPLKDFGTAPFPRFYNAAPQMSLDLLGLSGSVIMEDFEGNGLLDLLISSQRPDGQMRYFHNNGDGTFTERTKEAGLVGEMDGLNLVVTDYNNDGRPDVVVLRGAWYGKSGHLPLSLLR
;
A
#
# COMPACT_ATOMS: atom_id res chain seq x y z
N MET A 1 0.73 -34.49 37.09
CA MET A 1 -0.47 -34.64 36.23
C MET A 1 -1.13 -33.27 36.17
N LYS A 2 -1.09 -32.66 35.00
CA LYS A 2 -1.48 -31.26 34.72
C LYS A 2 -2.93 -31.25 34.23
N ASP A 3 -3.78 -30.46 34.87
CA ASP A 3 -5.10 -30.11 34.33
C ASP A 3 -4.96 -29.04 33.23
N SER A 4 -5.62 -29.28 32.11
CA SER A 4 -5.62 -28.42 30.91
C SER A 4 -6.65 -27.28 31.03
N PRO A 5 -6.37 -26.06 30.53
CA PRO A 5 -7.38 -25.03 30.41
C PRO A 5 -8.25 -25.22 29.15
N ARG A 6 -9.58 -25.14 29.34
CA ARG A 6 -10.59 -25.19 28.27
C ARG A 6 -10.44 -23.98 27.34
N THR A 7 -10.28 -24.23 26.05
CA THR A 7 -10.29 -23.22 24.99
C THR A 7 -11.72 -22.80 24.65
N ALA A 8 -12.02 -21.50 24.76
CA ALA A 8 -13.26 -20.92 24.27
C ALA A 8 -13.22 -20.85 22.73
N ARG A 9 -14.08 -21.62 22.06
CA ARG A 9 -14.27 -21.55 20.60
C ARG A 9 -15.25 -20.43 20.26
N TRP A 10 -14.76 -19.34 19.67
CA TRP A 10 -15.60 -18.33 19.03
C TRP A 10 -16.13 -18.89 17.70
N ARG A 11 -17.45 -19.09 17.60
CA ARG A 11 -18.14 -19.44 16.35
C ARG A 11 -18.70 -18.17 15.72
N PHE A 12 -18.02 -17.62 14.71
CA PHE A 12 -18.66 -16.70 13.76
C PHE A 12 -19.33 -17.55 12.68
N ALA A 13 -20.66 -17.47 12.57
CA ALA A 13 -21.39 -18.00 11.41
C ALA A 13 -21.52 -16.87 10.38
N PRO A 14 -20.94 -16.98 9.17
CA PRO A 14 -21.19 -16.01 8.11
C PRO A 14 -22.54 -16.32 7.42
N PRO A 15 -23.23 -15.32 6.84
CA PRO A 15 -24.46 -15.56 6.09
C PRO A 15 -24.11 -16.24 4.76
N LEU A 16 -24.35 -17.54 4.69
CA LEU A 16 -23.91 -18.45 3.63
C LEU A 16 -24.69 -18.37 2.30
N LEU A 17 -25.72 -17.52 2.18
CA LEU A 17 -26.61 -17.58 1.00
C LEU A 17 -26.32 -16.56 -0.11
N LEU A 18 -25.49 -15.53 0.11
CA LEU A 18 -25.12 -14.54 -0.93
C LEU A 18 -23.77 -14.83 -1.60
N LEU A 19 -22.97 -15.75 -1.05
CA LEU A 19 -21.66 -16.14 -1.59
C LEU A 19 -21.77 -17.08 -2.81
N ALA A 20 -22.80 -17.92 -2.89
CA ALA A 20 -22.85 -19.02 -3.86
C ALA A 20 -23.13 -18.58 -5.32
N VAL A 21 -23.89 -17.51 -5.54
CA VAL A 21 -24.20 -17.02 -6.91
C VAL A 21 -23.09 -16.10 -7.44
N GLY A 22 -22.47 -15.29 -6.57
CA GLY A 22 -21.30 -14.47 -6.93
C GLY A 22 -20.06 -15.29 -7.29
N LEU A 23 -19.83 -16.42 -6.62
CA LEU A 23 -18.68 -17.31 -6.85
C LEU A 23 -18.70 -18.00 -8.23
N LEU A 24 -19.87 -18.25 -8.83
CA LEU A 24 -20.00 -18.91 -10.13
C LEU A 24 -19.82 -17.94 -11.31
N VAL A 25 -20.36 -16.72 -11.22
CA VAL A 25 -20.16 -15.67 -12.25
C VAL A 25 -18.71 -15.18 -12.25
N LEU A 26 -18.12 -14.96 -11.07
CA LEU A 26 -16.68 -14.69 -10.94
C LEU A 26 -15.83 -15.87 -11.42
N GLY A 27 -16.26 -17.12 -11.23
CA GLY A 27 -15.51 -18.32 -11.66
C GLY A 27 -15.33 -18.43 -13.18
N ALA A 28 -16.37 -18.10 -13.96
CA ALA A 28 -16.34 -18.12 -15.42
C ALA A 28 -15.52 -16.96 -16.01
N GLU A 29 -15.73 -15.73 -15.53
CA GLU A 29 -14.95 -14.55 -15.94
C GLU A 29 -13.47 -14.70 -15.62
N VAL A 30 -13.15 -15.26 -14.46
CA VAL A 30 -11.77 -15.56 -14.04
C VAL A 30 -11.10 -16.60 -14.93
N THR A 31 -11.84 -17.62 -15.37
CA THR A 31 -11.28 -18.67 -16.23
C THR A 31 -11.02 -18.13 -17.63
N ALA A 32 -11.89 -17.24 -18.13
CA ALA A 32 -11.69 -16.50 -19.37
C ALA A 32 -10.48 -15.55 -19.27
N TYR A 33 -10.37 -14.79 -18.18
CA TYR A 33 -9.26 -13.86 -17.95
C TYR A 33 -7.90 -14.58 -17.81
N ARG A 34 -7.85 -15.73 -17.12
CA ARG A 34 -6.65 -16.61 -17.10
C ARG A 34 -6.26 -17.09 -18.48
N ARG A 35 -7.25 -17.48 -19.29
CA ARG A 35 -7.01 -17.93 -20.67
C ARG A 35 -6.49 -16.76 -21.52
N HIS A 36 -7.02 -15.55 -21.31
CA HIS A 36 -6.59 -14.34 -21.96
C HIS A 36 -5.14 -13.96 -21.61
N LEU A 37 -4.77 -13.90 -20.33
CA LEU A 37 -3.37 -13.63 -19.93
C LEU A 37 -2.40 -14.70 -20.43
N ARG A 38 -2.79 -15.99 -20.40
CA ARG A 38 -1.98 -17.06 -20.98
C ARG A 38 -1.88 -16.97 -22.50
N GLN A 39 -2.93 -16.53 -23.18
CA GLN A 39 -2.92 -16.27 -24.62
C GLN A 39 -2.04 -15.07 -24.95
N LEU A 40 -2.09 -13.99 -24.16
CA LEU A 40 -1.19 -12.83 -24.31
C LEU A 40 0.27 -13.22 -24.06
N ALA A 41 0.57 -13.95 -22.98
CA ALA A 41 1.91 -14.45 -22.71
C ALA A 41 2.42 -15.40 -23.80
N ARG A 42 1.56 -16.29 -24.32
CA ARG A 42 1.88 -17.19 -25.44
C ARG A 42 2.01 -16.44 -26.78
N ALA A 43 1.20 -15.43 -27.02
CA ALA A 43 1.27 -14.58 -28.21
C ALA A 43 2.55 -13.73 -28.20
N ALA A 44 2.92 -13.18 -27.03
CA ALA A 44 4.17 -12.48 -26.81
C ALA A 44 5.37 -13.42 -27.00
N SER A 45 5.29 -14.67 -26.50
CA SER A 45 6.36 -15.66 -26.65
C SER A 45 6.47 -16.29 -28.05
N THR A 46 5.55 -15.99 -28.98
CA THR A 46 5.54 -16.55 -30.35
C THR A 46 5.97 -15.55 -31.42
N GLY A 47 6.28 -14.30 -31.02
CA GLY A 47 6.97 -13.31 -31.86
C GLY A 47 8.38 -13.01 -31.35
N PRO A 48 9.15 -12.11 -32.00
CA PRO A 48 10.49 -11.71 -31.57
C PRO A 48 10.47 -10.80 -30.32
N GLN A 49 9.47 -10.93 -29.45
CA GLN A 49 9.32 -10.03 -28.30
C GLN A 49 10.25 -10.43 -27.15
N THR A 50 10.91 -9.44 -26.56
CA THR A 50 11.77 -9.65 -25.38
C THR A 50 10.91 -9.87 -24.12
N ILE A 51 11.47 -10.50 -23.09
CA ILE A 51 10.80 -10.67 -21.78
C ILE A 51 10.24 -9.33 -21.25
N PRO A 52 10.98 -8.20 -21.30
CA PRO A 52 10.46 -6.88 -20.97
C PRO A 52 9.17 -6.48 -21.71
N GLN A 53 9.09 -6.75 -23.02
CA GLN A 53 7.90 -6.42 -23.81
C GLN A 53 6.69 -7.26 -23.39
N MET A 54 6.90 -8.53 -23.07
CA MET A 54 5.86 -9.41 -22.54
C MET A 54 5.39 -8.95 -21.15
N LEU A 55 6.31 -8.62 -20.24
CA LEU A 55 5.97 -8.15 -18.90
C LEU A 55 5.18 -6.86 -18.95
N LYS A 56 5.60 -5.90 -19.78
CA LYS A 56 4.85 -4.67 -20.02
C LYS A 56 3.44 -4.95 -20.55
N LEU A 57 3.29 -5.81 -21.55
CA LEU A 57 1.99 -6.19 -22.08
C LEU A 57 1.08 -6.79 -21.00
N ILE A 58 1.62 -7.67 -20.16
CA ILE A 58 0.83 -8.26 -19.07
C ILE A 58 0.41 -7.19 -18.06
N GLY A 59 1.34 -6.31 -17.67
CA GLY A 59 1.07 -5.18 -16.78
C GLY A 59 -0.06 -4.28 -17.30
N ASP A 60 0.01 -3.89 -18.58
CA ASP A 60 -0.98 -3.05 -19.26
C ASP A 60 -2.39 -3.67 -19.33
N HIS A 61 -2.49 -5.00 -19.16
CA HIS A 61 -3.74 -5.75 -19.22
C HIS A 61 -4.19 -6.34 -17.88
N LEU A 62 -3.56 -5.95 -16.77
CA LEU A 62 -4.01 -6.36 -15.44
C LEU A 62 -5.41 -5.79 -15.13
N ASP A 63 -6.33 -6.66 -14.72
CA ASP A 63 -7.66 -6.23 -14.28
C ASP A 63 -7.57 -5.58 -12.88
N PRO A 64 -7.79 -4.25 -12.76
CA PRO A 64 -7.77 -3.55 -11.48
C PRO A 64 -8.86 -4.02 -10.50
N ARG A 65 -9.91 -4.71 -10.98
CA ARG A 65 -10.92 -5.34 -10.11
C ARG A 65 -10.38 -6.59 -9.42
N ALA A 66 -9.38 -7.25 -10.01
CA ALA A 66 -8.74 -8.45 -9.50
C ALA A 66 -7.47 -8.15 -8.67
N VAL A 67 -6.81 -7.01 -8.92
CA VAL A 67 -5.56 -6.63 -8.27
C VAL A 67 -5.79 -5.45 -7.31
N LEU A 68 -5.66 -5.71 -6.01
CA LEU A 68 -6.11 -4.81 -4.94
C LEU A 68 -5.31 -3.51 -4.77
N TYR A 69 -4.16 -3.38 -5.39
CA TYR A 69 -3.25 -2.23 -5.23
C TYR A 69 -3.03 -1.42 -6.51
N LEU A 70 -3.79 -1.73 -7.56
CA LEU A 70 -3.96 -0.84 -8.71
C LEU A 70 -4.94 0.28 -8.37
N ASN A 71 -4.69 0.99 -7.27
CA ASN A 71 -5.65 1.92 -6.69
C ASN A 71 -5.91 3.13 -7.63
N ASP A 72 -4.92 3.54 -8.42
CA ASP A 72 -5.08 4.58 -9.44
C ASP A 72 -6.09 4.17 -10.51
N GLU A 73 -5.93 2.97 -11.07
CA GLU A 73 -6.79 2.41 -12.10
C GLU A 73 -8.19 2.09 -11.54
N ARG A 74 -8.26 1.60 -10.30
CA ARG A 74 -9.52 1.35 -9.58
C ARG A 74 -10.30 2.64 -9.36
N ALA A 75 -9.62 3.71 -8.95
CA ALA A 75 -10.23 5.03 -8.82
C ALA A 75 -10.74 5.53 -10.18
N ALA A 76 -9.96 5.39 -11.26
CA ALA A 76 -10.37 5.79 -12.61
C ALA A 76 -11.62 5.02 -13.11
N LEU A 77 -11.73 3.72 -12.81
CA LEU A 77 -12.92 2.93 -13.15
C LEU A 77 -14.17 3.42 -12.41
N LEU A 78 -14.04 3.75 -11.12
CA LEU A 78 -15.16 4.27 -10.33
C LEU A 78 -15.57 5.67 -10.79
N GLU A 79 -14.59 6.53 -11.10
CA GLU A 79 -14.85 7.85 -11.68
C GLU A 79 -15.62 7.74 -13.01
N ALA A 80 -15.24 6.81 -13.88
CA ALA A 80 -15.94 6.56 -15.13
C ALA A 80 -17.39 6.08 -14.90
N GLN A 81 -17.63 5.26 -13.88
CA GLN A 81 -18.98 4.86 -13.49
C GLN A 81 -19.82 6.03 -13.00
N LEU A 82 -19.24 6.94 -12.20
CA LEU A 82 -19.92 8.15 -11.70
C LEU A 82 -20.27 9.12 -12.84
N LYS A 83 -19.45 9.19 -13.89
CA LYS A 83 -19.68 10.05 -15.07
C LYS A 83 -20.64 9.45 -16.09
N ALA A 84 -20.92 8.15 -16.02
CA ALA A 84 -21.79 7.48 -16.98
C ALA A 84 -23.26 7.95 -16.84
N PRO A 85 -24.07 7.95 -17.91
CA PRO A 85 -25.47 8.35 -17.84
C PRO A 85 -26.23 7.49 -16.80
N ASN A 86 -26.89 8.17 -15.84
CA ASN A 86 -27.60 7.60 -14.69
C ASN A 86 -28.89 6.83 -15.08
N ALA A 87 -28.80 5.80 -15.94
CA ALA A 87 -29.94 4.98 -16.33
C ALA A 87 -30.38 4.05 -15.18
N GLY A 88 -31.10 4.59 -14.21
CA GLY A 88 -31.76 3.84 -13.13
C GLY A 88 -30.96 3.63 -11.84
N MET A 89 -29.84 4.34 -11.64
CA MET A 89 -29.09 4.26 -10.38
C MET A 89 -29.81 5.01 -9.26
N SER A 90 -30.01 4.36 -8.11
CA SER A 90 -30.60 5.02 -6.94
C SER A 90 -29.60 6.02 -6.31
N PRO A 91 -30.06 7.08 -5.62
CA PRO A 91 -29.16 7.98 -4.89
C PRO A 91 -28.25 7.25 -3.89
N ILE A 92 -28.76 6.19 -3.25
CA ILE A 92 -27.99 5.37 -2.31
C ILE A 92 -26.89 4.59 -3.04
N ASP A 93 -27.16 4.05 -4.22
CA ASP A 93 -26.14 3.33 -4.99
C ASP A 93 -25.08 4.27 -5.56
N HIS A 94 -25.48 5.50 -5.92
CA HIS A 94 -24.55 6.54 -6.32
C HIS A 94 -23.54 6.86 -5.21
N VAL A 95 -24.03 7.13 -4.00
CA VAL A 95 -23.22 7.38 -2.80
C VAL A 95 -22.27 6.22 -2.48
N LYS A 96 -22.70 4.96 -2.67
CA LYS A 96 -21.81 3.81 -2.47
C LYS A 96 -20.64 3.81 -3.45
N ILE A 97 -20.86 4.22 -4.70
CA ILE A 97 -19.79 4.31 -5.70
C ILE A 97 -18.86 5.47 -5.34
N GLU A 98 -19.39 6.64 -4.99
CA GLU A 98 -18.62 7.81 -4.55
C GLU A 98 -17.76 7.49 -3.32
N SER A 99 -18.32 6.81 -2.30
CA SER A 99 -17.56 6.42 -1.12
C SER A 99 -16.40 5.47 -1.46
N ARG A 100 -16.61 4.49 -2.35
CA ARG A 100 -15.52 3.63 -2.82
C ARG A 100 -14.49 4.41 -3.63
N TYR A 101 -14.92 5.39 -4.43
CA TYR A 101 -14.03 6.23 -5.20
C TYR A 101 -13.09 7.02 -4.29
N ALA A 102 -13.64 7.66 -3.25
CA ALA A 102 -12.86 8.34 -2.21
C ALA A 102 -11.85 7.40 -1.51
N ASP A 103 -12.28 6.18 -1.17
CA ASP A 103 -11.38 5.19 -0.56
C ASP A 103 -10.22 4.77 -1.49
N GLU A 104 -10.49 4.57 -2.78
CA GLU A 104 -9.45 4.21 -3.76
C GLU A 104 -8.50 5.39 -4.04
N LEU A 105 -9.01 6.63 -4.10
CA LEU A 105 -8.16 7.83 -4.18
C LEU A 105 -7.21 7.94 -2.99
N LEU A 106 -7.71 7.68 -1.78
CA LEU A 106 -6.88 7.73 -0.57
C LEU A 106 -5.78 6.66 -0.61
N LYS A 107 -6.11 5.43 -1.04
CA LYS A 107 -5.12 4.34 -1.19
C LYS A 107 -4.12 4.59 -2.32
N ALA A 108 -4.52 5.33 -3.36
CA ALA A 108 -3.64 5.80 -4.42
C ALA A 108 -2.73 6.97 -3.98
N GLY A 109 -2.88 7.47 -2.75
CA GLY A 109 -2.11 8.61 -2.24
C GLY A 109 -2.59 9.97 -2.73
N LYS A 110 -3.74 10.04 -3.44
CA LYS A 110 -4.42 11.28 -3.86
C LYS A 110 -5.23 11.87 -2.71
N THR A 111 -4.55 12.12 -1.60
CA THR A 111 -5.15 12.37 -0.29
C THR A 111 -6.06 13.61 -0.27
N GLU A 112 -5.64 14.72 -0.88
CA GLU A 112 -6.45 15.95 -0.90
C GLU A 112 -7.74 15.76 -1.68
N GLN A 113 -7.67 15.08 -2.83
CA GLN A 113 -8.84 14.74 -3.64
C GLN A 113 -9.77 13.79 -2.87
N ALA A 114 -9.22 12.76 -2.21
CA ALA A 114 -10.00 11.84 -1.40
C ALA A 114 -10.77 12.55 -0.27
N LEU A 115 -10.12 13.50 0.42
CA LEU A 115 -10.76 14.30 1.47
C LEU A 115 -11.90 15.18 0.93
N GLN A 116 -11.76 15.73 -0.28
CA GLN A 116 -12.85 16.46 -0.94
C GLN A 116 -14.03 15.53 -1.24
N GLU A 117 -13.76 14.34 -1.78
CA GLU A 117 -14.80 13.35 -2.08
C GLU A 117 -15.50 12.83 -0.82
N PHE A 118 -14.78 12.58 0.28
CA PHE A 118 -15.43 12.19 1.55
C PHE A 118 -16.41 13.25 2.05
N HIS A 119 -16.07 14.54 1.91
CA HIS A 119 -16.97 15.62 2.29
C HIS A 119 -18.23 15.67 1.41
N LEU A 120 -18.08 15.45 0.11
CA LEU A 120 -19.22 15.35 -0.82
C LEU A 120 -20.12 14.16 -0.46
N VAL A 121 -19.54 12.99 -0.19
CA VAL A 121 -20.26 11.79 0.26
C VAL A 121 -21.00 12.06 1.56
N GLU A 122 -20.40 12.76 2.53
CA GLU A 122 -21.08 13.15 3.78
C GLU A 122 -22.33 13.99 3.48
N GLN A 123 -22.22 15.02 2.63
CA GLN A 123 -23.35 15.86 2.24
C GLN A 123 -24.47 15.07 1.56
N GLN A 124 -24.13 14.15 0.66
CA GLN A 124 -25.11 13.32 -0.05
C GLN A 124 -25.84 12.35 0.88
N ILE A 125 -25.13 11.70 1.81
CA ILE A 125 -25.75 10.82 2.81
C ILE A 125 -26.69 11.65 3.70
N GLN A 126 -26.27 12.84 4.14
CA GLN A 126 -27.10 13.70 4.98
C GLN A 126 -28.40 14.12 4.26
N ALA A 127 -28.35 14.36 2.95
CA ALA A 127 -29.50 14.78 2.16
C ALA A 127 -30.48 13.63 1.84
N HIS A 128 -29.99 12.39 1.66
CA HIS A 128 -30.76 11.30 1.07
C HIS A 128 -30.94 10.06 1.94
N ALA A 129 -30.15 9.88 3.01
CA ALA A 129 -30.21 8.70 3.86
C ALA A 129 -31.15 8.90 5.08
N PRO A 130 -31.82 7.85 5.55
CA PRO A 130 -32.54 7.89 6.81
C PRO A 130 -31.63 8.29 7.99
N PRO A 131 -32.12 9.00 9.03
CA PRO A 131 -31.29 9.50 10.13
C PRO A 131 -30.49 8.43 10.89
N ALA A 132 -30.99 7.19 10.93
CA ALA A 132 -30.28 6.07 11.56
C ALA A 132 -29.08 5.61 10.72
N LEU A 133 -29.24 5.52 9.39
CA LEU A 133 -28.17 5.16 8.46
C LEU A 133 -27.09 6.26 8.43
N TRP A 134 -27.52 7.53 8.45
CA TRP A 134 -26.64 8.69 8.56
C TRP A 134 -25.69 8.60 9.76
N ARG A 135 -26.20 8.31 10.97
CA ARG A 135 -25.34 8.24 12.16
C ARG A 135 -24.22 7.20 12.03
N GLN A 136 -24.55 6.02 11.50
CA GLN A 136 -23.57 4.95 11.34
C GLN A 136 -22.57 5.25 10.21
N ALA A 137 -23.07 5.72 9.07
CA ALA A 137 -22.22 6.09 7.93
C ALA A 137 -21.29 7.26 8.26
N ARG A 138 -21.75 8.24 9.04
CA ARG A 138 -20.95 9.38 9.47
C ARG A 138 -19.75 8.97 10.31
N LEU A 139 -19.90 8.01 11.22
CA LEU A 139 -18.76 7.52 12.01
C LEU A 139 -17.71 6.83 11.13
N TYR A 140 -18.15 6.06 10.12
CA TYR A 140 -17.24 5.50 9.12
C TYR A 140 -16.49 6.60 8.36
N LEU A 141 -17.21 7.60 7.84
CA LEU A 141 -16.62 8.70 7.08
C LEU A 141 -15.62 9.50 7.92
N LEU A 142 -15.97 9.84 9.17
CA LEU A 142 -15.05 10.54 10.09
C LEU A 142 -13.77 9.73 10.34
N THR A 143 -13.86 8.41 10.40
CA THR A 143 -12.67 7.54 10.50
C THR A 143 -11.84 7.58 9.22
N GLN A 144 -12.45 7.53 8.03
CA GLN A 144 -11.73 7.64 6.76
C GLN A 144 -11.09 9.03 6.58
N GLU A 145 -11.81 10.11 6.91
CA GLU A 145 -11.26 11.46 6.92
C GLU A 145 -10.10 11.59 7.91
N ALA A 146 -10.21 11.00 9.10
CA ALA A 146 -9.10 11.00 10.06
C ALA A 146 -7.85 10.32 9.49
N ILE A 147 -8.02 9.17 8.81
CA ILE A 147 -6.93 8.47 8.12
C ILE A 147 -6.38 9.36 7.00
N GLY A 148 -7.25 9.97 6.19
CA GLY A 148 -6.86 10.91 5.13
C GLY A 148 -6.07 12.10 5.67
N TYR A 149 -6.49 12.69 6.78
CA TYR A 149 -5.78 13.78 7.42
C TYR A 149 -4.45 13.37 8.04
N LEU A 150 -4.35 12.16 8.60
CA LEU A 150 -3.06 11.61 9.04
C LEU A 150 -2.11 11.38 7.86
N ARG A 151 -2.62 10.83 6.74
CA ARG A 151 -1.86 10.68 5.48
C ARG A 151 -1.42 12.02 4.92
N LEU A 152 -2.27 13.04 4.97
CA LEU A 152 -1.91 14.39 4.53
C LEU A 152 -0.77 14.95 5.39
N GLY A 153 -0.86 14.77 6.71
CA GLY A 153 0.20 15.13 7.65
C GLY A 153 1.51 14.39 7.34
N GLU A 154 1.46 13.07 7.12
CA GLU A 154 2.61 12.25 6.71
C GLU A 154 3.22 12.76 5.40
N GLN A 155 2.42 12.93 4.34
CA GLN A 155 2.91 13.37 3.02
C GLN A 155 3.62 14.72 3.12
N GLN A 156 3.02 15.67 3.86
CA GLN A 156 3.52 17.04 3.99
C GLN A 156 4.72 17.19 4.93
N ASN A 157 4.95 16.24 5.84
CA ASN A 157 6.01 16.31 6.86
C ASN A 157 7.02 15.15 6.76
N CYS A 158 6.58 13.90 6.78
CA CYS A 158 7.45 12.73 6.73
C CYS A 158 7.99 12.44 5.32
N CYS A 159 7.17 12.55 4.28
CA CYS A 159 7.60 12.26 2.90
C CYS A 159 8.32 13.46 2.28
N ALA A 160 7.72 14.66 2.35
CA ALA A 160 8.30 15.86 1.77
C ALA A 160 9.52 16.41 2.53
N SER A 161 9.72 16.01 3.77
CA SER A 161 10.82 16.49 4.63
C SER A 161 11.29 15.38 5.58
N ASN A 162 11.69 14.26 4.98
CA ASN A 162 12.13 13.08 5.72
C ASN A 162 13.35 13.36 6.61
N ASN A 163 13.33 12.83 7.83
CA ASN A 163 14.48 12.78 8.71
C ASN A 163 14.49 11.45 9.48
N ALA A 164 15.56 11.22 10.26
CA ALA A 164 15.76 9.98 11.01
C ALA A 164 14.69 9.67 12.09
N TYR A 165 13.77 10.58 12.35
CA TYR A 165 12.67 10.46 13.31
C TYR A 165 11.29 10.49 12.65
N SER A 166 11.21 10.74 11.34
CA SER A 166 9.97 10.79 10.59
C SER A 166 9.22 9.47 10.74
N CYS A 167 7.99 9.55 11.26
CA CYS A 167 7.06 8.42 11.30
C CYS A 167 7.58 7.19 12.09
N LEU A 168 8.52 7.38 13.04
CA LEU A 168 8.93 6.37 14.02
C LEU A 168 8.09 6.48 15.30
N LEU A 169 7.64 5.34 15.85
CA LEU A 169 6.83 5.30 17.06
C LEU A 169 7.66 4.85 18.28
N PRO A 170 7.53 5.52 19.44
CA PRO A 170 6.82 6.80 19.65
C PRO A 170 7.51 7.96 18.92
N ILE A 171 6.72 8.91 18.40
CA ILE A 171 7.27 10.06 17.66
C ILE A 171 8.03 10.96 18.63
N ALA A 172 9.34 11.05 18.43
CA ALA A 172 10.21 11.94 19.17
C ALA A 172 10.08 13.39 18.67
N VAL A 173 10.56 14.36 19.46
CA VAL A 173 10.49 15.79 19.15
C VAL A 173 10.92 16.14 17.71
N PRO A 174 12.03 15.61 17.15
CA PRO A 174 12.42 15.93 15.77
C PRO A 174 11.47 15.36 14.70
N GLY A 175 10.59 14.43 15.06
CA GLY A 175 9.55 13.86 14.20
C GLY A 175 8.19 14.58 14.33
N VAL A 176 8.08 15.61 15.18
CA VAL A 176 6.86 16.41 15.31
C VAL A 176 6.61 17.19 14.02
N HIS A 177 5.37 17.16 13.54
CA HIS A 177 4.95 17.83 12.32
C HIS A 177 5.01 19.35 12.49
N THR A 178 5.59 20.03 11.51
CA THR A 178 5.54 21.50 11.39
C THR A 178 4.25 21.94 10.69
N LYS A 179 3.80 21.19 9.68
CA LYS A 179 2.49 21.36 9.03
C LYS A 179 1.46 20.50 9.75
N GLN A 180 0.80 21.08 10.76
CA GLN A 180 -0.07 20.34 11.69
C GLN A 180 -1.55 20.28 11.28
N PHE A 181 -1.95 20.91 10.16
CA PHE A 181 -3.36 20.95 9.73
C PHE A 181 -3.97 19.54 9.63
N GLY A 182 -3.28 18.60 8.97
CA GLY A 182 -3.71 17.20 8.87
C GLY A 182 -3.91 16.58 10.25
N SER A 183 -2.84 16.45 11.04
CA SER A 183 -2.89 15.84 12.37
C SER A 183 -3.94 16.46 13.31
N ARG A 184 -4.09 17.80 13.32
CA ARG A 184 -5.11 18.48 14.13
C ARG A 184 -6.53 18.19 13.64
N SER A 185 -6.73 18.04 12.34
CA SER A 185 -8.02 17.65 11.77
C SER A 185 -8.36 16.20 12.11
N ALA A 186 -7.39 15.30 12.03
CA ALA A 186 -7.55 13.92 12.49
C ALA A 186 -7.94 13.85 13.98
N ILE A 187 -7.31 14.64 14.86
CA ILE A 187 -7.69 14.71 16.29
C ILE A 187 -9.17 15.07 16.46
N ARG A 188 -9.69 16.04 15.70
CA ARG A 188 -11.11 16.45 15.76
C ARG A 188 -12.05 15.32 15.31
N CYS A 189 -11.74 14.66 14.20
CA CYS A 189 -12.55 13.55 13.69
C CYS A 189 -12.53 12.37 14.67
N LEU A 190 -11.35 11.94 15.11
CA LEU A 190 -11.19 10.79 16.03
C LEU A 190 -11.81 11.03 17.40
N THR A 191 -11.71 12.26 17.92
CA THR A 191 -12.41 12.65 19.16
C THR A 191 -13.92 12.50 19.02
N THR A 192 -14.48 12.86 17.85
CA THR A 192 -15.91 12.72 17.58
C THR A 192 -16.31 11.24 17.50
N VAL A 193 -15.50 10.41 16.83
CA VAL A 193 -15.70 8.96 16.77
C VAL A 193 -15.68 8.34 18.16
N LEU A 194 -14.66 8.63 18.98
CA LEU A 194 -14.50 8.05 20.32
C LEU A 194 -15.55 8.54 21.33
N ARG A 195 -16.15 9.71 21.14
CA ARG A 195 -17.31 10.13 21.94
C ARG A 195 -18.54 9.26 21.67
N ALA A 196 -18.70 8.78 20.44
CA ALA A 196 -19.81 7.91 20.04
C ALA A 196 -19.50 6.42 20.31
N GLN A 197 -18.24 6.01 20.16
CA GLN A 197 -17.76 4.65 20.31
C GLN A 197 -16.47 4.61 21.15
N PRO A 198 -16.57 4.68 22.49
CA PRO A 198 -15.40 4.80 23.36
C PRO A 198 -14.43 3.61 23.32
N ASP A 199 -14.94 2.44 22.92
CA ASP A 199 -14.18 1.18 22.84
C ASP A 199 -13.53 0.93 21.48
N ASP A 200 -13.64 1.86 20.52
CA ASP A 200 -12.97 1.75 19.22
C ASP A 200 -11.44 1.85 19.39
N LEU A 201 -10.79 0.70 19.40
CA LEU A 201 -9.34 0.60 19.56
C LEU A 201 -8.56 1.19 18.40
N GLN A 202 -9.10 1.18 17.18
CA GLN A 202 -8.45 1.77 16.03
C GLN A 202 -8.46 3.30 16.16
N ALA A 203 -9.63 3.88 16.45
CA ALA A 203 -9.74 5.32 16.66
C ALA A 203 -8.89 5.78 17.85
N ARG A 204 -8.87 5.01 18.95
CA ARG A 204 -8.04 5.28 20.13
C ARG A 204 -6.56 5.27 19.78
N TRP A 205 -6.10 4.29 19.01
CA TRP A 205 -4.71 4.19 18.56
C TRP A 205 -4.32 5.38 17.68
N LEU A 206 -5.12 5.66 16.65
CA LEU A 206 -4.87 6.77 15.73
C LEU A 206 -4.92 8.13 16.45
N LEU A 207 -5.75 8.28 17.48
CA LEU A 207 -5.81 9.52 18.28
C LEU A 207 -4.47 9.75 18.98
N ASN A 208 -3.90 8.72 19.60
CA ASN A 208 -2.60 8.82 20.27
C ASN A 208 -1.48 9.15 19.28
N ILE A 209 -1.47 8.52 18.10
CA ILE A 209 -0.53 8.89 17.01
C ILE A 209 -0.72 10.35 16.62
N ALA A 210 -1.96 10.82 16.42
CA ALA A 210 -2.22 12.19 16.03
C ALA A 210 -1.69 13.19 17.07
N TYR A 211 -1.89 12.92 18.38
CA TYR A 211 -1.29 13.73 19.45
C TYR A 211 0.24 13.67 19.49
N MET A 212 0.85 12.54 19.17
CA MET A 212 2.31 12.43 19.04
C MET A 212 2.82 13.30 17.89
N THR A 213 2.16 13.27 16.73
CA THR A 213 2.58 14.07 15.56
C THR A 213 2.51 15.58 15.79
N VAL A 214 1.69 16.06 16.74
CA VAL A 214 1.62 17.49 17.09
C VAL A 214 2.43 17.85 18.35
N GLY A 215 3.15 16.88 18.93
CA GLY A 215 4.00 17.10 20.10
C GLY A 215 3.26 17.26 21.43
N GLU A 216 1.98 16.87 21.49
CA GLU A 216 1.14 17.04 22.67
C GLU A 216 0.97 15.72 23.46
N TYR A 217 1.42 14.57 22.94
CA TYR A 217 1.41 13.30 23.66
C TYR A 217 2.45 13.28 24.82
N PRO A 218 2.15 12.67 25.98
CA PRO A 218 0.87 12.07 26.36
C PRO A 218 -0.12 13.07 26.98
N LYS A 219 0.34 14.27 27.37
CA LYS A 219 -0.42 15.21 28.22
C LYS A 219 -1.69 15.75 27.57
N GLY A 220 -1.71 15.90 26.25
CA GLY A 220 -2.85 16.40 25.48
C GLY A 220 -3.90 15.33 25.20
N VAL A 221 -3.59 14.04 25.36
CA VAL A 221 -4.55 12.97 25.11
C VAL A 221 -5.54 12.89 26.29
N PRO A 222 -6.86 12.88 26.04
CA PRO A 222 -7.84 12.66 27.10
C PRO A 222 -7.54 11.36 27.89
N PRO A 223 -7.50 11.38 29.23
CA PRO A 223 -7.02 10.25 30.04
C PRO A 223 -7.72 8.92 29.76
N GLN A 224 -9.03 8.95 29.46
CA GLN A 224 -9.81 7.76 29.13
C GLN A 224 -9.39 7.07 27.82
N TRP A 225 -8.74 7.80 26.91
CA TRP A 225 -8.30 7.30 25.61
C TRP A 225 -6.77 7.22 25.47
N LEU A 226 -6.01 7.67 26.46
CA LEU A 226 -4.55 7.58 26.48
C LEU A 226 -4.10 6.10 26.41
N ILE A 227 -3.19 5.81 25.48
CA ILE A 227 -2.49 4.52 25.41
C ILE A 227 -1.06 4.76 25.91
N PRO A 228 -0.68 4.31 27.11
CA PRO A 228 0.64 4.55 27.66
C PRO A 228 1.70 3.70 26.96
N LEU A 229 2.71 4.34 26.38
CA LEU A 229 3.86 3.71 25.70
C LEU A 229 5.11 3.58 26.59
N LYS A 230 4.94 3.51 27.91
CA LYS A 230 6.04 3.55 28.91
C LYS A 230 7.13 2.48 28.72
N ASP A 231 6.82 1.38 28.04
CA ASP A 231 7.74 0.24 27.85
C ASP A 231 8.24 0.10 26.39
N PHE A 232 7.89 1.02 25.49
CA PHE A 232 8.40 1.00 24.11
C PHE A 232 9.83 1.57 24.06
N GLY A 233 10.79 0.75 23.61
CA GLY A 233 12.15 1.22 23.27
C GLY A 233 13.13 1.35 24.44
N THR A 234 12.93 0.59 25.54
CA THR A 234 13.80 0.63 26.73
C THR A 234 15.01 -0.31 26.67
N ALA A 235 15.15 -1.11 25.61
CA ALA A 235 16.30 -1.99 25.46
C ALA A 235 17.57 -1.16 25.10
N PRO A 236 18.71 -1.39 25.78
CA PRO A 236 19.98 -0.77 25.42
C PRO A 236 20.50 -1.41 24.13
N PHE A 237 19.99 -0.94 23.00
CA PHE A 237 20.40 -1.37 21.67
C PHE A 237 20.84 -0.14 20.86
N PRO A 238 21.96 -0.20 20.11
CA PRO A 238 22.41 0.91 19.29
C PRO A 238 21.34 1.34 18.29
N ARG A 239 21.18 2.65 18.09
CA ARG A 239 20.26 3.14 17.06
C ARG A 239 20.87 2.92 15.68
N PHE A 240 20.10 2.32 14.78
CA PHE A 240 20.40 2.37 13.35
C PHE A 240 19.97 3.74 12.81
N TYR A 241 20.80 4.33 11.95
CA TYR A 241 20.46 5.56 11.23
C TYR A 241 20.13 5.22 9.79
N ASN A 242 19.13 5.89 9.24
CA ASN A 242 18.77 5.72 7.83
C ASN A 242 19.83 6.42 6.96
N ALA A 243 20.71 5.63 6.33
CA ALA A 243 21.74 6.12 5.41
C ALA A 243 21.24 6.29 3.96
N ALA A 244 20.06 5.77 3.62
CA ALA A 244 19.56 5.72 2.24
C ALA A 244 19.51 7.11 1.57
N PRO A 245 19.03 8.20 2.20
CA PRO A 245 19.02 9.51 1.56
C PRO A 245 20.41 10.07 1.25
N GLN A 246 21.39 9.81 2.12
CA GLN A 246 22.78 10.26 1.91
C GLN A 246 23.44 9.55 0.74
N MET A 247 22.99 8.33 0.45
CA MET A 247 23.48 7.48 -0.64
C MET A 247 22.61 7.57 -1.90
N SER A 248 21.56 8.41 -1.91
CA SER A 248 20.55 8.50 -2.99
C SER A 248 19.86 7.15 -3.29
N LEU A 249 19.65 6.34 -2.25
CA LEU A 249 18.99 5.02 -2.29
C LEU A 249 17.58 5.05 -1.66
N ASP A 250 17.07 6.21 -1.28
CA ASP A 250 15.74 6.44 -0.70
C ASP A 250 14.63 6.45 -1.76
N LEU A 251 14.64 5.44 -2.62
CA LEU A 251 13.69 5.28 -3.71
C LEU A 251 12.28 5.01 -3.21
N LEU A 252 11.30 5.59 -3.90
CA LEU A 252 9.90 5.23 -3.76
C LEU A 252 9.59 4.01 -4.63
N GLY A 253 9.21 2.91 -3.99
CA GLY A 253 8.72 1.69 -4.62
C GLY A 253 7.63 1.03 -3.78
N LEU A 254 6.93 0.06 -4.36
CA LEU A 254 6.18 -0.91 -3.57
C LEU A 254 7.14 -2.01 -3.07
N SER A 255 6.67 -2.87 -2.17
CA SER A 255 7.41 -4.05 -1.66
C SER A 255 8.22 -4.75 -2.77
N GLY A 256 9.41 -5.22 -2.45
CA GLY A 256 10.30 -5.91 -3.38
C GLY A 256 11.52 -6.43 -2.64
N SER A 257 12.52 -6.88 -3.39
CA SER A 257 13.78 -7.38 -2.83
C SER A 257 14.93 -6.44 -3.12
N VAL A 258 15.91 -6.46 -2.22
CA VAL A 258 17.22 -5.82 -2.33
C VAL A 258 18.27 -6.92 -2.23
N ILE A 259 19.11 -7.05 -3.26
CA ILE A 259 20.28 -7.91 -3.27
C ILE A 259 21.53 -7.05 -3.21
N MET A 260 22.52 -7.49 -2.44
CA MET A 260 23.84 -6.93 -2.37
C MET A 260 24.85 -8.01 -2.79
N GLU A 261 25.51 -7.82 -3.93
CA GLU A 261 26.40 -8.81 -4.56
C GLU A 261 27.45 -8.11 -5.45
N ASP A 262 28.62 -8.73 -5.64
CA ASP A 262 29.66 -8.25 -6.56
C ASP A 262 29.34 -8.65 -8.01
N PHE A 263 28.42 -7.92 -8.65
CA PHE A 263 27.97 -8.21 -10.02
C PHE A 263 29.05 -7.91 -11.07
N GLU A 264 29.98 -7.00 -10.77
CA GLU A 264 31.06 -6.59 -11.68
C GLU A 264 32.36 -7.39 -11.48
N GLY A 265 32.46 -8.20 -10.42
CA GLY A 265 33.67 -8.96 -10.06
C GLY A 265 34.84 -8.07 -9.64
N ASN A 266 34.56 -6.88 -9.11
CA ASN A 266 35.55 -5.86 -8.76
C ASN A 266 35.87 -5.82 -7.25
N GLY A 267 35.25 -6.70 -6.46
CA GLY A 267 35.39 -6.80 -5.01
C GLY A 267 34.53 -5.80 -4.22
N LEU A 268 33.67 -5.02 -4.89
CA LEU A 268 32.72 -4.10 -4.27
C LEU A 268 31.31 -4.66 -4.45
N LEU A 269 30.51 -4.62 -3.39
CA LEU A 269 29.13 -5.08 -3.46
C LEU A 269 28.24 -3.99 -4.07
N ASP A 270 27.63 -4.29 -5.20
CA ASP A 270 26.61 -3.49 -5.88
C ASP A 270 25.22 -3.80 -5.32
N LEU A 271 24.20 -3.03 -5.73
CA LEU A 271 22.81 -3.29 -5.32
C LEU A 271 21.89 -3.54 -6.51
N LEU A 272 21.03 -4.54 -6.38
CA LEU A 272 19.90 -4.78 -7.27
C LEU A 272 18.60 -4.67 -6.48
N ILE A 273 17.75 -3.72 -6.88
CA ILE A 273 16.50 -3.39 -6.18
C ILE A 273 15.33 -3.64 -7.11
N SER A 274 14.34 -4.39 -6.63
CA SER A 274 13.10 -4.69 -7.36
C SER A 274 11.88 -4.08 -6.67
N SER A 275 10.77 -4.01 -7.41
CA SER A 275 9.48 -3.63 -6.86
C SER A 275 8.39 -4.51 -7.44
N GLN A 276 7.45 -4.96 -6.61
CA GLN A 276 6.29 -5.75 -7.03
C GLN A 276 5.19 -4.92 -7.71
N ARG A 277 5.46 -3.67 -8.10
CA ARG A 277 4.52 -2.95 -8.97
C ARG A 277 4.62 -3.51 -10.39
N PRO A 278 3.49 -3.66 -11.11
CA PRO A 278 3.54 -4.10 -12.50
C PRO A 278 4.37 -3.19 -13.41
N ASP A 279 4.39 -1.89 -13.12
CA ASP A 279 5.19 -0.86 -13.79
C ASP A 279 6.51 -0.55 -13.03
N GLY A 280 6.83 -1.31 -11.99
CA GLY A 280 7.97 -1.07 -11.11
C GLY A 280 9.27 -1.52 -11.73
N GLN A 281 10.01 -0.58 -12.35
CA GLN A 281 11.34 -0.82 -12.91
C GLN A 281 12.32 -1.34 -11.85
N MET A 282 12.95 -2.49 -12.12
CA MET A 282 14.10 -2.98 -11.37
C MET A 282 15.30 -2.07 -11.60
N ARG A 283 16.07 -1.78 -10.56
CA ARG A 283 17.18 -0.83 -10.62
C ARG A 283 18.47 -1.46 -10.15
N TYR A 284 19.54 -1.14 -10.87
CA TYR A 284 20.89 -1.56 -10.53
C TYR A 284 21.72 -0.34 -10.13
N PHE A 285 22.45 -0.48 -9.03
CA PHE A 285 23.28 0.56 -8.43
C PHE A 285 24.71 0.05 -8.30
N HIS A 286 25.59 0.63 -9.09
CA HIS A 286 27.02 0.39 -9.01
C HIS A 286 27.60 1.06 -7.76
N ASN A 287 28.44 0.34 -7.03
CA ASN A 287 29.17 0.86 -5.89
C ASN A 287 30.44 1.59 -6.32
N ASN A 288 30.52 2.89 -6.02
CA ASN A 288 31.67 3.72 -6.40
C ASN A 288 32.92 3.50 -5.53
N GLY A 289 32.83 2.70 -4.46
CA GLY A 289 33.92 2.42 -3.53
C GLY A 289 34.18 3.50 -2.46
N ASP A 290 33.43 4.60 -2.51
CA ASP A 290 33.52 5.73 -1.57
C ASP A 290 32.29 5.85 -0.65
N GLY A 291 31.44 4.83 -0.63
CA GLY A 291 30.18 4.81 0.11
C GLY A 291 29.00 5.44 -0.65
N THR A 292 29.18 5.83 -1.91
CA THR A 292 28.11 6.28 -2.80
C THR A 292 27.79 5.26 -3.88
N PHE A 293 26.61 5.40 -4.49
CA PHE A 293 26.14 4.54 -5.56
C PHE A 293 25.75 5.33 -6.80
N THR A 294 25.94 4.75 -7.97
CA THR A 294 25.47 5.30 -9.25
C THR A 294 24.46 4.36 -9.88
N GLU A 295 23.26 4.86 -10.16
CA GLU A 295 22.27 4.08 -10.89
C GLU A 295 22.79 3.77 -12.30
N ARG A 296 22.98 2.49 -12.60
CA ARG A 296 23.45 1.97 -13.89
C ARG A 296 22.43 0.98 -14.50
N THR A 297 21.15 1.18 -14.22
CA THR A 297 20.05 0.32 -14.69
C THR A 297 20.06 0.12 -16.20
N LYS A 298 20.40 1.17 -16.97
CA LYS A 298 20.44 1.12 -18.43
C LYS A 298 21.65 0.36 -18.94
N GLU A 299 22.80 0.64 -18.36
CA GLU A 299 24.10 0.05 -18.67
C GLU A 299 24.09 -1.46 -18.35
N ALA A 300 23.40 -1.85 -17.28
CA ALA A 300 23.15 -3.24 -16.90
C ALA A 300 22.12 -3.95 -17.80
N GLY A 301 21.52 -3.26 -18.78
CA GLY A 301 20.55 -3.86 -19.70
C GLY A 301 19.19 -4.19 -19.07
N LEU A 302 18.87 -3.63 -17.89
CA LEU A 302 17.68 -3.97 -17.12
C LEU A 302 16.45 -3.10 -17.45
N VAL A 303 16.54 -2.19 -18.42
CA VAL A 303 15.40 -1.33 -18.79
C VAL A 303 14.22 -2.19 -19.26
N GLY A 304 13.08 -2.02 -18.61
CA GLY A 304 11.87 -2.80 -18.87
C GLY A 304 11.77 -4.13 -18.11
N GLU A 305 12.79 -4.52 -17.32
CA GLU A 305 12.63 -5.53 -16.28
C GLU A 305 11.79 -4.94 -15.14
N MET A 306 10.47 -5.13 -15.24
CA MET A 306 9.48 -4.62 -14.29
C MET A 306 8.93 -5.74 -13.43
N ASP A 307 8.32 -5.42 -12.28
CA ASP A 307 7.87 -6.38 -11.27
C ASP A 307 9.05 -7.15 -10.62
N GLY A 308 8.79 -7.78 -9.48
CA GLY A 308 9.78 -8.53 -8.72
C GLY A 308 9.52 -8.38 -7.24
N LEU A 309 8.80 -9.36 -6.67
CA LEU A 309 8.62 -9.40 -5.22
C LEU A 309 9.87 -9.91 -4.53
N ASN A 310 10.53 -10.88 -5.14
CA ASN A 310 11.69 -11.53 -4.56
C ASN A 310 12.73 -11.81 -5.65
N LEU A 311 13.99 -11.72 -5.26
CA LEU A 311 15.15 -11.96 -6.10
C LEU A 311 15.99 -13.04 -5.40
N VAL A 312 16.47 -14.03 -6.16
CA VAL A 312 17.34 -15.09 -5.66
C VAL A 312 18.63 -15.06 -6.46
N VAL A 313 19.74 -14.77 -5.77
CA VAL A 313 21.08 -14.71 -6.38
C VAL A 313 21.86 -15.99 -6.10
N THR A 314 22.48 -16.52 -7.15
CA THR A 314 23.46 -17.61 -7.10
C THR A 314 24.09 -17.76 -8.48
N ASP A 315 25.23 -18.43 -8.59
CA ASP A 315 25.85 -18.79 -9.86
C ASP A 315 25.19 -20.08 -10.40
N TYR A 316 24.09 -19.96 -11.15
CA TYR A 316 23.28 -21.10 -11.57
C TYR A 316 23.97 -21.93 -12.66
N ASN A 317 24.89 -21.34 -13.43
CA ASN A 317 25.62 -22.02 -14.49
C ASN A 317 27.10 -22.32 -14.16
N ASN A 318 27.53 -21.99 -12.96
CA ASN A 318 28.87 -22.23 -12.44
C ASN A 318 29.97 -21.58 -13.31
N ASP A 319 29.75 -20.35 -13.79
CA ASP A 319 30.75 -19.58 -14.56
C ASP A 319 31.54 -18.57 -13.73
N GLY A 320 31.29 -18.53 -12.42
CA GLY A 320 31.93 -17.62 -11.49
C GLY A 320 31.30 -16.22 -11.45
N ARG A 321 30.17 -15.99 -12.12
CA ARG A 321 29.40 -14.74 -12.02
C ARG A 321 28.03 -14.99 -11.37
N PRO A 322 27.51 -14.00 -10.61
CA PRO A 322 26.19 -14.12 -10.00
C PRO A 322 25.08 -13.99 -11.05
N ASP A 323 24.20 -14.97 -11.12
CA ASP A 323 22.93 -14.89 -11.84
C ASP A 323 21.80 -14.50 -10.85
N VAL A 324 20.67 -13.98 -11.35
CA VAL A 324 19.52 -13.61 -10.53
C VAL A 324 18.21 -14.19 -11.09
N VAL A 325 17.53 -15.01 -10.28
CA VAL A 325 16.15 -15.42 -10.56
C VAL A 325 15.18 -14.40 -9.97
N VAL A 326 14.27 -13.91 -10.81
CA VAL A 326 13.26 -12.92 -10.44
C VAL A 326 11.91 -13.61 -10.24
N LEU A 327 11.38 -13.53 -9.01
CA LEU A 327 10.08 -14.05 -8.61
C LEU A 327 9.01 -12.97 -8.72
N ARG A 328 7.97 -13.27 -9.51
CA ARG A 328 6.98 -12.30 -10.00
C ARG A 328 5.55 -12.62 -9.59
N GLY A 329 4.66 -11.67 -9.75
CA GLY A 329 3.21 -11.87 -9.64
C GLY A 329 2.63 -11.85 -8.22
N ALA A 330 3.50 -11.82 -7.21
CA ALA A 330 3.22 -11.41 -5.83
C ALA A 330 1.79 -11.74 -5.33
N TRP A 331 1.07 -10.72 -4.86
CA TRP A 331 -0.33 -10.81 -4.45
C TRP A 331 -1.32 -10.44 -5.56
N TYR A 332 -0.95 -10.57 -6.86
CA TYR A 332 -1.90 -10.39 -7.98
C TYR A 332 -2.96 -11.52 -8.02
N GLY A 333 -2.91 -12.46 -7.09
CA GLY A 333 -3.84 -13.57 -6.98
C GLY A 333 -3.83 -14.42 -8.25
N LYS A 334 -4.98 -14.51 -8.93
CA LYS A 334 -5.09 -15.31 -10.15
C LYS A 334 -4.36 -14.69 -11.35
N SER A 335 -4.12 -13.38 -11.32
CA SER A 335 -3.37 -12.63 -12.33
C SER A 335 -1.85 -12.72 -12.13
N GLY A 336 -1.38 -13.31 -11.03
CA GLY A 336 0.05 -13.40 -10.66
C GLY A 336 0.82 -14.57 -11.26
N HIS A 337 0.28 -15.27 -12.25
CA HIS A 337 1.01 -16.34 -12.94
C HIS A 337 1.93 -15.75 -14.00
N LEU A 338 2.93 -15.01 -13.56
CA LEU A 338 3.91 -14.36 -14.42
C LEU A 338 5.11 -15.28 -14.65
N PRO A 339 5.70 -15.27 -15.86
CA PRO A 339 6.91 -16.03 -16.13
C PRO A 339 8.07 -15.47 -15.28
N LEU A 340 8.87 -16.37 -14.71
CA LEU A 340 10.09 -15.98 -14.00
C LEU A 340 11.14 -15.52 -15.01
N SER A 341 11.98 -14.58 -14.61
CA SER A 341 13.19 -14.19 -15.37
C SER A 341 14.43 -14.80 -14.71
N LEU A 342 15.40 -15.22 -15.52
CA LEU A 342 16.77 -15.47 -15.09
C LEU A 342 17.66 -14.42 -15.75
N LEU A 343 18.23 -13.53 -14.93
CA LEU A 343 19.20 -12.51 -15.34
C LEU A 343 20.61 -13.11 -15.20
N ARG A 344 21.46 -12.88 -16.19
CA ARG A 344 22.81 -13.46 -16.30
C ARG A 344 23.80 -12.44 -16.84
#